data_AF-A0A931CXA6-F1
#
_entry.id   AF-A0A931CXA6-F1
#
_cell.length_a   1.000
_cell.length_b   1.000
_cell.length_c   1.000
_cell.angle_alpha   90.00
_cell.angle_beta   90.00
_cell.angle_gamma   90.00
#
_symmetry.space_group_name_H-M   'P 1'
#
loop_
_entity.id
_entity.type
_entity.pdbx_description
1 polymer ?
#
loop_
_entity_poly.entity_id
_entity_poly.type
_entity_poly.pdbx_seq_one_letter_code
_entity_poly.pdbx_strand_id
1 'polypeptide(L)'
;RMFSIYTLSGAAGFLLSVMGNVPLTIGASSGLCGLIGALLYFGRSSKGLRAQQVYQQTSGWIISLAVIGFLLPNINNWGHAGGLIGGIALGWILGYDDRRRENRWDHGLAVFLTGITVLLLALPVIQGFFLVFF
;
A
#
# COMPACT_ATOMS: atom_id res chain seq x y z
N ARG A 1 -1.60 -12.19 -2.40
CA ARG A 1 -2.33 -11.07 -1.75
C ARG A 1 -1.59 -9.74 -1.80
N MET A 2 -0.25 -9.74 -1.91
CA MET A 2 0.59 -8.54 -1.93
C MET A 2 0.08 -7.45 -2.89
N PHE A 3 -0.19 -7.78 -4.16
CA PHE A 3 -0.65 -6.80 -5.14
C PHE A 3 -1.96 -6.10 -4.72
N SER A 4 -2.93 -6.87 -4.23
CA SER A 4 -4.20 -6.32 -3.74
C SER A 4 -4.00 -5.41 -2.54
N ILE A 5 -3.14 -5.81 -1.59
CA ILE A 5 -2.80 -4.98 -0.43
C ILE A 5 -2.16 -3.68 -0.91
N TYR A 6 -1.10 -3.75 -1.70
CA TYR A 6 -0.36 -2.60 -2.22
C TYR A 6 -1.29 -1.58 -2.91
N THR A 7 -2.14 -2.05 -3.83
CA THR A 7 -3.00 -1.19 -4.63
C THR A 7 -4.11 -0.57 -3.78
N LEU A 8 -4.80 -1.35 -2.96
CA LEU A 8 -5.92 -0.85 -2.14
C LEU A 8 -5.44 0.04 -0.98
N SER A 9 -4.33 -0.30 -0.33
CA SER A 9 -3.75 0.56 0.70
C SER A 9 -3.18 1.84 0.10
N GLY A 10 -2.59 1.78 -1.09
CA GLY A 10 -2.14 2.97 -1.82
C GLY A 10 -3.31 3.92 -2.12
N ALA A 11 -4.44 3.37 -2.59
CA ALA A 11 -5.67 4.14 -2.79
C ALA A 11 -6.20 4.75 -1.48
N ALA A 12 -6.19 3.99 -0.37
CA ALA A 12 -6.58 4.50 0.95
C ALA A 12 -5.65 5.62 1.44
N GLY A 13 -4.34 5.50 1.19
CA GLY A 13 -3.39 6.55 1.51
C GLY A 13 -3.61 7.81 0.69
N PHE A 14 -3.87 7.68 -0.61
CA PHE A 14 -4.18 8.84 -1.46
C PHE A 14 -5.49 9.50 -1.05
N LEU A 15 -6.51 8.72 -0.67
CA LEU A 15 -7.76 9.25 -0.10
C LEU A 15 -7.48 10.06 1.18
N LEU A 16 -6.69 9.52 2.10
CA LEU A 16 -6.35 10.24 3.33
C LEU A 16 -5.51 11.50 3.05
N SER A 17 -4.66 11.44 2.02
CA SER A 17 -3.88 12.60 1.57
C SER A 17 -4.76 13.74 1.03
N VAL A 18 -5.81 13.40 0.28
CA VAL A 18 -6.83 14.36 -0.17
C VAL A 18 -7.55 14.97 1.03
N MET A 19 -7.96 14.16 2.02
CA MET A 19 -8.57 14.66 3.26
C MET A 19 -7.63 15.57 4.07
N GLY A 20 -6.32 15.31 3.99
CA GLY A 20 -5.26 16.14 4.57
C GLY A 20 -4.94 17.40 3.78
N ASN A 21 -5.68 17.71 2.70
CA ASN A 21 -5.47 18.85 1.81
C ASN A 21 -4.05 18.91 1.21
N VAL A 22 -3.45 17.77 0.91
CA VAL A 22 -2.12 17.72 0.28
C VAL A 22 -2.24 18.07 -1.22
N PRO A 23 -1.63 19.18 -1.70
CA PRO A 23 -1.89 19.70 -3.05
C PRO A 23 -1.43 18.78 -4.19
N LEU A 24 -0.32 18.08 -4.01
CA LEU A 24 0.23 17.12 -4.96
C LEU A 24 0.50 15.79 -4.26
N THR A 25 -0.22 14.77 -4.70
CA THR A 25 -0.04 13.40 -4.20
C THR A 25 0.41 12.51 -5.35
N ILE A 26 1.64 12.02 -5.26
CA ILE A 26 2.24 11.13 -6.24
C ILE A 26 3.20 10.17 -5.55
N GLY A 27 3.33 8.96 -6.11
CA GLY A 27 4.38 8.02 -5.75
C GLY A 27 3.89 6.67 -5.23
N ALA A 28 4.73 5.66 -5.44
CA ALA A 28 4.52 4.27 -5.01
C ALA A 28 4.59 4.08 -3.48
N SER A 29 5.15 5.06 -2.76
CA SER A 29 5.48 4.93 -1.33
C SER A 29 4.27 4.70 -0.44
N SER A 30 3.09 5.23 -0.79
CA SER A 30 1.86 4.94 -0.04
C SER A 30 1.51 3.44 -0.05
N GLY A 31 1.62 2.79 -1.22
CA GLY A 31 1.44 1.33 -1.33
C GLY A 31 2.51 0.55 -0.56
N LEU A 32 3.76 1.01 -0.59
CA LEU A 32 4.84 0.41 0.21
C LEU A 32 4.58 0.52 1.71
N CYS A 33 4.14 1.68 2.19
CA CYS A 33 3.71 1.87 3.59
C CYS A 33 2.58 0.91 3.95
N GLY A 34 1.67 0.61 3.04
CA GLY A 34 0.64 -0.40 3.27
C GLY A 34 1.15 -1.84 3.32
N LEU A 35 2.15 -2.21 2.52
CA LEU A 35 2.80 -3.52 2.68
C LEU A 35 3.54 -3.62 4.02
N ILE A 36 4.21 -2.55 4.44
CA ILE A 36 4.81 -2.45 5.78
C ILE A 36 3.73 -2.59 6.86
N GLY A 37 2.57 -1.95 6.70
CA GLY A 37 1.44 -2.09 7.62
C GLY A 37 0.91 -3.51 7.72
N ALA A 38 0.78 -4.20 6.58
CA ALA A 38 0.36 -5.60 6.54
C ALA A 38 1.39 -6.52 7.22
N LEU A 39 2.69 -6.27 7.04
CA LEU A 39 3.77 -6.98 7.73
C LEU A 39 3.75 -6.74 9.24
N LEU A 40 3.48 -5.50 9.67
CA LEU A 40 3.35 -5.16 11.08
C LEU A 40 2.19 -5.96 11.70
N TYR A 41 1.05 -5.98 11.02
CA TYR A 41 -0.11 -6.77 11.44
C TYR A 41 0.23 -8.27 11.52
N PHE A 42 0.88 -8.84 10.48
CA PHE A 42 1.33 -10.24 10.49
C PHE A 42 2.22 -10.53 11.68
N GLY A 43 3.28 -9.75 11.88
CA GLY A 43 4.25 -9.97 12.96
C GLY A 43 3.62 -9.85 14.35
N ARG A 44 2.65 -8.94 14.51
CA ARG A 44 1.95 -8.73 15.80
C ARG A 44 0.89 -9.79 16.11
N SER A 45 0.27 -10.38 15.09
CA SER A 45 -0.86 -11.31 15.22
C SER A 45 -0.47 -12.78 15.09
N SER A 46 0.71 -13.08 14.56
CA SER A 46 1.23 -14.45 14.40
C SER A 46 2.13 -14.84 15.56
N LYS A 47 2.30 -16.15 15.78
CA LYS A 47 3.17 -16.70 16.84
C LYS A 47 4.50 -17.18 16.25
N GLY A 48 5.53 -17.22 17.10
CA GLY A 48 6.83 -17.80 16.76
C GLY A 48 7.91 -16.76 16.42
N LEU A 49 9.16 -17.24 16.38
CA LEU A 49 10.35 -16.39 16.24
C LEU A 49 10.32 -15.56 14.95
N ARG A 50 9.90 -16.15 13.83
CA ARG A 50 9.79 -15.45 12.53
C ARG A 50 8.85 -14.25 12.60
N ALA A 51 7.67 -14.43 13.20
CA ALA A 51 6.70 -13.34 13.35
C ALA A 51 7.25 -12.20 14.22
N GLN A 52 7.92 -12.56 15.33
CA GLN A 52 8.56 -11.59 16.21
C GLN A 52 9.68 -10.81 15.51
N GLN A 53 10.53 -11.47 14.72
CA GLN A 53 11.58 -10.82 13.93
C GLN A 53 10.98 -9.86 12.90
N VAL A 54 9.94 -10.28 12.18
CA VAL A 54 9.23 -9.41 11.23
C VAL A 54 8.62 -8.21 11.94
N TYR A 55 7.98 -8.40 13.10
CA TYR A 55 7.43 -7.30 13.88
C TYR A 55 8.49 -6.28 14.29
N GLN A 56 9.64 -6.75 14.81
CA GLN A 56 10.74 -5.88 15.24
C GLN A 56 11.33 -5.09 14.08
N GLN A 57 11.66 -5.76 12.97
CA GLN A 57 12.22 -5.10 11.79
C GLN A 57 11.23 -4.10 11.19
N THR A 58 9.96 -4.49 11.06
CA THR A 58 8.92 -3.64 10.48
C THR A 58 8.64 -2.42 11.36
N SER A 59 8.61 -2.59 12.68
CA SER A 59 8.46 -1.47 13.62
C SER A 59 9.62 -0.47 13.50
N GLY A 60 10.86 -0.98 13.35
CA GLY A 60 12.02 -0.14 13.08
C GLY A 60 11.86 0.69 11.80
N TRP A 61 11.44 0.06 10.70
CA TRP A 61 11.16 0.77 9.45
C TRP A 61 10.07 1.83 9.58
N ILE A 62 8.99 1.56 10.32
CA ILE A 62 7.92 2.54 10.55
C ILE A 62 8.46 3.76 11.30
N ILE A 63 9.26 3.54 12.35
CA ILE A 63 9.89 4.63 13.10
C ILE A 63 10.81 5.43 12.18
N SER A 64 11.66 4.76 11.39
CA SER A 64 12.54 5.44 10.43
C SER A 64 11.76 6.26 9.40
N LEU A 65 10.68 5.71 8.84
CA LEU A 65 9.83 6.42 7.89
C LEU A 65 9.14 7.64 8.52
N ALA A 66 8.67 7.52 9.76
CA ALA A 66 8.07 8.65 10.49
C ALA A 66 9.10 9.74 10.77
N VAL A 67 10.32 9.38 11.19
CA VAL A 67 11.42 10.33 11.42
C VAL A 67 11.79 11.02 10.11
N ILE A 68 12.01 10.27 9.03
CA ILE A 68 12.33 10.82 7.71
C ILE A 68 11.20 11.74 7.22
N GLY A 69 9.94 11.31 7.36
CA GLY A 69 8.78 12.07 6.93
C GLY A 69 8.56 13.36 7.73
N PHE A 70 9.00 13.40 8.98
CA PHE A 70 8.96 14.62 9.79
C PHE A 70 10.13 15.57 9.48
N LEU A 71 11.33 15.03 9.25
CA LEU A 71 12.54 15.83 9.07
C LEU A 71 12.71 16.37 7.65
N LEU A 72 12.25 15.63 6.63
CA LEU A 72 12.43 16.03 5.23
C LEU A 72 11.19 16.77 4.71
N PRO A 73 11.37 17.92 4.01
CA PRO A 73 10.27 18.61 3.38
C PRO A 73 9.72 17.80 2.19
N ASN A 74 8.50 18.15 1.77
CA ASN A 74 7.82 17.54 0.61
C ASN A 74 7.52 16.04 0.77
N ILE A 75 7.50 15.51 2.00
CA ILE A 75 7.01 14.16 2.27
C ILE A 75 5.52 14.20 2.59
N ASN A 76 4.75 13.39 1.85
CA ASN A 76 3.32 13.26 2.04
C ASN A 76 2.99 12.29 3.18
N ASN A 77 3.09 12.79 4.42
CA ASN A 77 2.86 11.99 5.63
C ASN A 77 1.42 11.47 5.74
N TRP A 78 0.42 12.21 5.24
CA TRP A 78 -0.96 11.72 5.17
C TRP A 78 -1.09 10.50 4.25
N GLY A 79 -0.42 10.53 3.10
CA GLY A 79 -0.35 9.41 2.16
C GLY A 79 0.34 8.16 2.76
N HIS A 80 1.41 8.36 3.52
CA HIS A 80 2.11 7.28 4.21
C HIS A 80 1.30 6.71 5.36
N ALA A 81 0.70 7.56 6.19
CA ALA A 81 -0.13 7.14 7.32
C ALA A 81 -1.37 6.37 6.84
N GLY A 82 -2.06 6.87 5.82
CA GLY A 82 -3.24 6.19 5.27
C GLY A 82 -2.88 4.87 4.58
N GLY A 83 -1.73 4.83 3.90
CA GLY A 83 -1.16 3.60 3.37
C GLY A 83 -0.92 2.57 4.48
N LEU A 84 -0.21 2.97 5.54
CA LEU A 84 0.11 2.11 6.70
C LEU A 84 -1.16 1.56 7.38
N ILE A 85 -2.13 2.43 7.69
CA ILE A 85 -3.40 2.05 8.34
C ILE A 85 -4.21 1.12 7.42
N GLY A 86 -4.32 1.46 6.14
CA GLY A 86 -4.99 0.63 5.14
C GLY A 86 -4.33 -0.74 5.00
N GLY A 87 -3.00 -0.78 5.04
CA GLY A 87 -2.21 -2.01 5.05
C GLY A 87 -2.47 -2.91 6.25
N ILE A 88 -2.52 -2.34 7.46
CA ILE A 88 -2.87 -3.07 8.69
C ILE A 88 -4.27 -3.68 8.56
N ALA A 89 -5.25 -2.87 8.13
CA ALA A 89 -6.63 -3.32 7.96
C ALA A 89 -6.75 -4.43 6.90
N LEU A 90 -6.09 -4.28 5.75
CA LEU A 90 -6.11 -5.30 4.69
C LEU A 90 -5.35 -6.57 5.09
N GLY A 91 -4.27 -6.45 5.86
CA GLY A 91 -3.57 -7.60 6.45
C GLY A 91 -4.47 -8.38 7.40
N TRP A 92 -5.32 -7.70 8.17
CA TRP A 92 -6.33 -8.33 9.02
C TRP A 92 -7.44 -9.02 8.23
N ILE A 93 -7.99 -8.34 7.21
CA ILE A 93 -9.12 -8.82 6.41
C ILE A 93 -8.71 -9.99 5.51
N LEU A 94 -7.64 -9.83 4.74
CA LEU A 94 -7.20 -10.83 3.78
C LEU A 94 -6.48 -11.99 4.47
N GLY A 95 -5.80 -11.71 5.59
CA GLY A 95 -5.02 -12.67 6.36
C GLY A 95 -3.69 -13.05 5.69
N TYR A 96 -2.94 -13.90 6.36
CA TYR A 96 -1.67 -14.48 5.92
C TYR A 96 -1.79 -16.01 5.78
N ASP A 97 -0.83 -16.65 5.13
CA ASP A 97 -0.93 -18.06 4.72
C ASP A 97 -1.18 -19.03 5.89
N ASP A 98 -0.54 -18.80 7.04
CA ASP A 98 -0.73 -19.63 8.24
C ASP A 98 -2.17 -19.57 8.78
N ARG A 99 -2.91 -18.49 8.50
CA ARG A 99 -4.30 -18.30 8.97
C ARG A 99 -5.33 -18.64 7.90
N ARG A 100 -5.05 -18.30 6.64
CA ARG A 100 -5.93 -18.52 5.49
C ARG A 100 -5.06 -18.62 4.26
N ARG A 101 -4.94 -19.81 3.67
CA ARG A 101 -4.26 -19.99 2.38
C ARG A 101 -4.91 -19.13 1.30
N GLU A 102 -4.10 -18.67 0.35
CA GLU A 102 -4.60 -17.95 -0.82
C GLU A 102 -5.65 -18.79 -1.57
N ASN A 103 -6.74 -18.15 -1.97
CA ASN A 103 -7.82 -18.82 -2.70
C ASN A 103 -8.19 -18.06 -3.97
N ARG A 104 -9.09 -18.63 -4.78
CA ARG A 104 -9.53 -18.04 -6.06
C ARG A 104 -10.03 -16.59 -5.96
N TRP A 105 -10.56 -16.18 -4.80
CA TRP A 105 -11.02 -14.81 -4.58
C TRP A 105 -9.85 -13.84 -4.40
N ASP A 106 -8.79 -14.26 -3.72
CA ASP A 106 -7.56 -13.46 -3.61
C ASP A 106 -6.92 -13.23 -4.99
N HIS A 107 -6.86 -14.29 -5.80
CA HIS A 107 -6.36 -14.21 -7.18
C HIS A 107 -7.28 -13.38 -8.07
N GLY A 108 -8.59 -13.60 -7.99
CA GLY A 108 -9.58 -12.84 -8.75
C GLY A 108 -9.50 -11.35 -8.45
N LEU A 109 -9.39 -10.97 -7.17
CA LEU A 109 -9.19 -9.59 -6.76
C LEU A 109 -7.88 -9.01 -7.30
N ALA A 110 -6.77 -9.76 -7.23
CA ALA A 110 -5.49 -9.31 -7.75
C ALA A 110 -5.55 -9.06 -9.27
N VAL A 111 -6.08 -10.02 -10.04
CA VAL A 111 -6.26 -9.89 -11.50
C VAL A 111 -7.15 -8.72 -11.86
N PHE A 112 -8.27 -8.55 -11.15
CA PHE A 112 -9.17 -7.41 -11.35
C PHE A 112 -8.46 -6.07 -11.12
N LEU A 113 -7.75 -5.92 -10.00
CA LEU A 113 -7.00 -4.71 -9.69
C LEU A 113 -5.86 -4.46 -10.69
N THR A 114 -5.21 -5.52 -11.18
CA THR A 114 -4.19 -5.40 -12.23
C THR A 114 -4.81 -4.88 -13.52
N GLY A 115 -5.94 -5.45 -13.95
CA GLY A 115 -6.68 -4.99 -15.13
C GLY A 115 -7.07 -3.51 -15.03
N ILE A 116 -7.62 -3.09 -13.88
CA ILE A 116 -7.94 -1.67 -13.62
C ILE A 116 -6.68 -0.80 -13.70
N THR A 117 -5.58 -1.23 -13.08
CA THR A 117 -4.33 -0.45 -13.06
C THR A 117 -3.79 -0.29 -14.47
N VAL A 118 -3.74 -1.36 -15.26
CA VAL A 118 -3.31 -1.32 -16.67
C VAL A 118 -4.20 -0.40 -17.48
N LEU A 119 -5.53 -0.49 -17.32
CA LEU A 119 -6.48 0.37 -18.01
C LEU A 119 -6.24 1.85 -17.68
N LEU A 120 -6.14 2.19 -16.39
CA LEU A 120 -5.91 3.56 -15.92
C LEU A 120 -4.58 4.13 -16.41
N LEU A 121 -3.54 3.30 -16.54
CA LEU A 121 -2.25 3.72 -17.08
C LEU A 121 -2.23 3.81 -18.61
N ALA A 122 -3.02 2.98 -19.31
CA ALA A 122 -3.10 3.02 -20.76
C ALA A 122 -3.84 4.27 -21.27
N LEU A 123 -4.88 4.73 -20.57
CA LEU A 123 -5.66 5.91 -20.95
C LEU A 123 -4.81 7.18 -21.21
N PRO A 124 -3.94 7.63 -20.28
CA PRO A 124 -3.11 8.82 -20.53
C PRO A 124 -2.08 8.60 -21.63
N VAL A 125 -1.58 7.37 -21.83
CA VAL A 125 -0.67 7.05 -22.94
C VAL A 125 -1.38 7.20 -24.29
N ILE A 126 -2.60 6.66 -24.40
CA ILE A 126 -3.42 6.76 -25.61
C ILE A 126 -3.78 8.22 -25.87
N GLN A 127 -4.23 8.96 -24.85
CA GLN A 127 -4.53 10.38 -24.97
C GLN A 127 -3.31 11.19 -25.41
N GLY A 128 -2.15 10.92 -24.81
CA GLY A 128 -0.89 11.57 -25.19
C GLY A 128 -0.50 11.27 -26.64
N PHE A 129 -0.70 10.04 -27.11
CA PHE A 129 -0.47 9.69 -28.51
C PHE A 129 -1.38 10.50 -29.45
N PHE A 130 -2.68 10.56 -29.17
CA PHE A 130 -3.59 11.34 -30.01
C PHE A 130 -3.25 12.82 -30.02
N LEU A 131 -2.94 13.43 -28.87
CA LEU A 131 -2.58 14.84 -28.79
C LEU A 131 -1.30 15.22 -29.55
N VAL A 132 -0.37 14.27 -29.74
CA VAL A 132 0.92 14.51 -30.42
C VAL A 132 0.83 14.28 -31.92
N PHE A 133 0.00 13.33 -32.36
CA PHE A 133 0.01 12.87 -33.76
C PHE A 133 -1.24 13.22 -34.56
N PHE A 134 -2.30 13.72 -33.92
CA PHE A 134 -3.57 14.11 -34.58
C PHE A 134 -4.06 15.45 -34.03
#